data_AF-A0AAV0T960-F1
#
_entry.id   AF-A0AAV0T960-F1
#
_cell.length_a   1.000
_cell.length_b   1.000
_cell.length_c   1.000
_cell.angle_alpha   90.00
_cell.angle_beta   90.00
_cell.angle_gamma   90.00
#
_symmetry.space_group_name_H-M   'P 1'
#
loop_
_entity.id
_entity.type
_entity.pdbx_description
1 polymer ?
#
loop_
_entity_poly.entity_id
_entity_poly.type
_entity_poly.pdbx_seq_one_letter_code
_entity_poly.pdbx_strand_id
1 'polypeptide(L)'
;MVNAKQRRKLLREQQQPKQQEEGISIKEEIKEEVTAIVSAATTQDDDEQRNTKERRRLARLAKQKIEVVTGKDETIVATSKVTNDDTDEPMNAQQRRLLKRQTKRKLEGVEDAKPLQKEKKRKKQKKDEDNDVHKSIHLTLFVGQLPFRATEGMIRKHFAEAGDIKLRMLTDKKTKKFKGTAFIEVKDSKALGAALSRHHTLLQGRRINVELTASGGGNKSENRRNKIDLLRKKQSSVQVTKTKALIQKHIDGPEYKLKQEDVDDRMIDFLSWFDYETAKNALDEYNRCVSDRVNNRKAFFMGILKRFRQTDGEE
;
A
#
# COMPACT_ATOMS: atom_id res chain seq x y z
N MET A 1 -50.89 4.29 12.58
CA MET A 1 -49.88 3.63 11.71
C MET A 1 -48.67 4.53 11.60
N VAL A 2 -47.49 4.09 12.06
CA VAL A 2 -46.27 4.92 12.08
C VAL A 2 -45.53 4.82 10.74
N ASN A 3 -45.19 5.98 10.15
CA ASN A 3 -44.61 6.10 8.81
C ASN A 3 -43.20 5.49 8.74
N ALA A 4 -42.85 4.82 7.63
CA ALA A 4 -41.63 4.03 7.44
C ALA A 4 -40.32 4.77 7.74
N LYS A 5 -40.30 6.11 7.58
CA LYS A 5 -39.15 6.95 7.96
C LYS A 5 -38.92 7.02 9.47
N GLN A 6 -39.98 7.02 10.27
CA GLN A 6 -39.88 7.10 11.73
C GLN A 6 -39.40 5.77 12.33
N ARG A 7 -39.80 4.62 11.74
CA ARG A 7 -39.27 3.31 12.12
C ARG A 7 -37.76 3.17 11.88
N ARG A 8 -37.25 3.70 10.76
CA ARG A 8 -35.80 3.70 10.47
C ARG A 8 -35.00 4.62 11.40
N LYS A 9 -35.59 5.73 11.86
CA LYS A 9 -34.94 6.63 12.82
C LYS A 9 -34.82 5.98 14.20
N LEU A 10 -35.89 5.39 14.70
CA LEU A 10 -35.91 4.65 15.97
C LEU A 10 -34.94 3.46 15.98
N LEU A 11 -34.83 2.72 14.88
CA LEU A 11 -33.88 1.60 14.78
C LEU A 11 -32.41 2.07 14.83
N ARG A 12 -32.12 3.23 14.24
CA ARG A 12 -30.79 3.83 14.22
C ARG A 12 -30.41 4.42 15.57
N GLU A 13 -31.38 4.96 16.30
CA GLU A 13 -31.20 5.55 17.63
C GLU A 13 -30.99 4.47 18.71
N GLN A 14 -31.60 3.29 18.56
CA GLN A 14 -31.37 2.15 19.46
C GLN A 14 -30.04 1.41 19.22
N GLN A 15 -29.41 1.54 18.05
CA GLN A 15 -28.13 0.89 17.73
C GLN A 15 -26.89 1.75 18.05
N GLN A 16 -27.06 3.06 18.22
CA GLN A 16 -25.96 3.99 18.49
C GLN A 16 -25.29 3.86 19.88
N PRO A 17 -26.01 3.60 20.99
CA PRO A 17 -25.33 3.52 22.30
C PRO A 17 -24.49 2.25 22.47
N LYS A 18 -24.89 1.10 21.87
CA LYS A 18 -24.13 -0.17 21.97
C LYS A 18 -22.76 -0.14 21.28
N GLN A 19 -22.61 0.64 20.21
CA GLN A 19 -21.32 0.78 19.52
C GLN A 19 -20.39 1.81 20.19
N GLN A 20 -20.94 2.69 21.04
CA GLN A 20 -20.14 3.66 21.77
C GLN A 20 -19.49 3.03 23.02
N GLU A 21 -20.17 2.14 23.74
CA GLU A 21 -19.59 1.45 24.90
C GLU A 21 -18.45 0.48 24.50
N GLU A 22 -18.61 -0.31 23.43
CA GLU A 22 -17.53 -1.18 22.92
C GLU A 22 -16.32 -0.37 22.40
N GLY A 23 -16.55 0.84 21.88
CA GLY A 23 -15.49 1.72 21.39
C GLY A 23 -14.73 2.48 22.48
N ILE A 24 -15.27 2.56 23.71
CA ILE A 24 -14.61 3.20 24.85
C ILE A 24 -13.64 2.22 25.52
N SER A 25 -14.04 0.95 25.67
CA SER A 25 -13.18 -0.11 26.24
C SER A 25 -11.91 -0.37 25.42
N ILE A 26 -12.00 -0.37 24.08
CA ILE A 26 -10.84 -0.55 23.19
C ILE A 26 -9.89 0.65 23.22
N LYS A 27 -10.38 1.86 23.54
CA LYS A 27 -9.54 3.07 23.64
C LYS A 27 -8.77 3.13 24.96
N GLU A 28 -9.29 2.56 26.03
CA GLU A 28 -8.61 2.49 27.32
C GLU A 28 -7.49 1.42 27.31
N GLU A 29 -7.72 0.25 26.72
CA GLU A 29 -6.69 -0.79 26.57
C GLU A 29 -5.50 -0.34 25.69
N ILE A 30 -5.76 0.41 24.61
CA ILE A 30 -4.70 0.97 23.74
C ILE A 30 -3.92 2.08 24.47
N LYS A 31 -4.56 2.79 25.41
CA LYS A 31 -3.88 3.84 26.18
C LYS A 31 -2.90 3.24 27.18
N GLU A 32 -3.25 2.11 27.81
CA GLU A 32 -2.36 1.36 28.71
C GLU A 32 -1.16 0.74 27.98
N GLU A 33 -1.37 0.10 26.83
CA GLU A 33 -0.28 -0.46 26.02
C GLU A 33 0.69 0.63 25.51
N VAL A 34 0.18 1.80 25.12
CA VAL A 34 1.02 2.91 24.64
C VAL A 34 1.80 3.56 25.78
N THR A 35 1.24 3.64 27.00
CA THR A 35 2.00 4.11 28.17
C THR A 35 3.10 3.14 28.60
N ALA A 36 2.91 1.83 28.44
CA ALA A 36 3.95 0.82 28.69
C ALA A 36 5.10 0.87 27.66
N ILE A 37 4.79 1.19 26.40
CA ILE A 37 5.79 1.34 25.35
C ILE A 37 6.60 2.65 25.51
N VAL A 38 5.99 3.70 26.06
CA VAL A 38 6.66 5.00 26.32
C VAL A 38 7.57 4.93 27.56
N SER A 39 7.19 4.18 28.59
CA SER A 39 8.05 3.96 29.77
C SER A 39 9.25 3.06 29.45
N ALA A 40 9.09 2.08 28.56
CA ALA A 40 10.19 1.24 28.06
C ALA A 40 11.19 1.99 27.15
N ALA A 41 10.79 3.13 26.57
CA ALA A 41 11.65 3.96 25.72
C ALA A 41 12.48 5.01 26.49
N THR A 42 12.35 5.07 27.82
CA THR A 42 13.12 5.99 28.68
C THR A 42 13.87 5.21 29.75
N THR A 43 14.75 4.32 29.31
CA THR A 43 15.88 3.84 30.14
C THR A 43 17.16 4.25 29.45
N GLN A 44 17.94 5.04 30.19
CA GLN A 44 19.32 5.50 29.96
C GLN A 44 20.13 4.30 29.42
N ASP A 45 20.76 4.36 28.25
CA ASP A 45 21.99 5.07 27.93
C ASP A 45 22.17 5.01 26.40
N ASP A 46 22.33 6.15 25.70
CA ASP A 46 22.90 6.24 24.32
C ASP A 46 22.76 7.65 23.69
N ASP A 47 22.79 8.72 24.49
CA ASP A 47 22.54 10.09 24.00
C ASP A 47 23.80 10.84 23.51
N GLU A 48 25.00 10.24 23.59
CA GLU A 48 26.26 10.96 23.30
C GLU A 48 26.86 10.76 21.89
N GLN A 49 26.25 9.98 20.99
CA GLN A 49 26.81 9.76 19.64
C GLN A 49 25.87 10.05 18.46
N ARG A 50 24.77 10.78 18.69
CA ARG A 50 23.82 11.11 17.61
C ARG A 50 24.04 12.52 17.05
N ASN A 51 24.37 12.58 15.76
CA ASN A 51 24.57 13.82 14.99
C ASN A 51 23.37 14.78 15.17
N THR A 52 23.63 16.07 15.40
CA THR A 52 22.65 17.13 15.74
C THR A 52 21.42 17.20 14.83
N LYS A 53 21.55 16.73 13.58
CA LYS A 53 20.48 16.66 12.58
C LYS A 53 19.45 15.54 12.83
N GLU A 54 19.89 14.40 13.35
CA GLU A 54 19.02 13.25 13.71
C GLU A 54 18.17 13.59 14.94
N ARG A 55 18.78 14.21 15.95
CA ARG A 55 18.09 14.65 17.18
C ARG A 55 16.95 15.64 16.88
N ARG A 56 17.17 16.60 15.96
CA ARG A 56 16.12 17.52 15.48
C ARG A 56 15.02 16.82 14.69
N ARG A 57 15.33 15.77 13.92
CA ARG A 57 14.34 15.01 13.15
C ARG A 57 13.44 14.19 14.06
N LEU A 58 14.02 13.53 15.07
CA LEU A 58 13.28 12.77 16.09
C LEU A 58 12.42 13.69 16.96
N ALA A 59 12.94 14.84 17.39
CA ALA A 59 12.14 15.84 18.12
C ALA A 59 10.96 16.37 17.29
N ARG A 60 11.13 16.53 15.97
CA ARG A 60 10.07 16.96 15.06
C ARG A 60 9.03 15.85 14.81
N LEU A 61 9.45 14.60 14.70
CA LEU A 61 8.56 13.43 14.63
C LEU A 61 7.78 13.22 15.93
N ALA A 62 8.40 13.44 17.08
CA ALA A 62 7.74 13.40 18.38
C ALA A 62 6.69 14.51 18.51
N LYS A 63 7.03 15.77 18.14
CA LYS A 63 6.06 16.87 18.11
C LYS A 63 4.91 16.63 17.15
N GLN A 64 5.18 16.05 15.98
CA GLN A 64 4.15 15.72 15.00
C GLN A 64 3.25 14.55 15.45
N LYS A 65 3.79 13.60 16.23
CA LYS A 65 2.97 12.56 16.89
C LYS A 65 2.10 13.13 18.00
N ILE A 66 2.59 14.12 18.75
CA ILE A 66 1.81 14.78 19.81
C ILE A 66 0.68 15.63 19.22
N GLU A 67 0.94 16.41 18.16
CA GLU A 67 -0.08 17.21 17.44
C GLU A 67 -1.19 16.35 16.80
N VAL A 68 -0.91 15.09 16.48
CA VAL A 68 -1.92 14.16 15.92
C VAL A 68 -2.81 13.56 17.01
N VAL A 69 -2.35 13.54 18.27
CA VAL A 69 -3.07 12.94 19.40
C VAL A 69 -3.89 14.00 20.17
N THR A 70 -3.44 15.25 20.23
CA THR A 70 -4.18 16.35 20.85
C THR A 70 -4.77 17.25 19.76
N GLY A 71 -6.03 17.00 19.40
CA GLY A 71 -6.78 17.89 18.54
C GLY A 71 -6.72 19.34 19.02
N LYS A 72 -6.69 20.27 18.05
CA LYS A 72 -6.62 21.73 18.27
C LYS A 72 -7.68 22.18 19.27
N ASP A 73 -7.27 22.46 20.50
CA ASP A 73 -7.67 23.64 21.26
C ASP A 73 -6.78 23.77 22.50
N GLU A 74 -6.71 24.99 23.01
CA GLU A 74 -5.99 25.46 24.20
C GLU A 74 -4.53 25.92 24.04
N THR A 75 -4.44 27.23 23.79
CA THR A 75 -3.35 28.12 24.17
C THR A 75 -3.16 28.16 25.69
N ILE A 76 -1.94 27.93 26.19
CA ILE A 76 -1.52 28.41 27.50
C ILE A 76 -0.28 29.29 27.35
N VAL A 77 -0.44 30.49 27.87
CA VAL A 77 0.53 31.59 27.96
C VAL A 77 1.57 31.27 29.02
N ALA A 78 2.86 31.46 28.73
CA ALA A 78 3.87 31.65 29.77
C ALA A 78 4.91 32.68 29.31
N THR A 79 4.86 33.81 29.99
CA THR A 79 5.67 35.02 29.86
C THR A 79 7.09 34.84 30.43
N SER A 80 8.07 35.31 29.63
CA SER A 80 9.31 36.02 29.97
C SER A 80 10.01 35.78 31.32
N LYS A 81 11.28 35.35 31.24
CA LYS A 81 12.37 35.87 32.09
C LYS A 81 13.60 36.17 31.23
N VAL A 82 14.04 37.43 31.31
CA VAL A 82 15.25 37.97 30.68
C VAL A 82 16.45 37.62 31.57
N THR A 83 17.50 37.06 30.98
CA THR A 83 18.88 37.20 31.46
C THR A 83 19.80 37.26 30.24
N ASN A 84 20.55 38.35 30.13
CA ASN A 84 21.66 38.51 29.20
C ASN A 84 22.77 37.52 29.56
N ASP A 85 23.33 36.83 28.56
CA ASP A 85 24.71 36.35 28.63
C ASP A 85 25.27 36.17 27.21
N ASP A 86 26.34 36.92 26.92
CA ASP A 86 27.13 36.84 25.70
C ASP A 86 27.92 35.53 25.69
N THR A 87 27.57 34.60 24.80
CA THR A 87 28.40 33.43 24.51
C THR A 87 28.46 33.17 23.00
N ASP A 88 29.68 33.19 22.46
CA ASP A 88 30.04 32.98 21.05
C ASP A 88 29.71 31.55 20.58
N GLU A 89 28.57 31.37 19.89
CA GLU A 89 28.30 30.18 19.06
C GLU A 89 28.80 30.36 17.61
N PRO A 90 29.45 29.36 16.99
CA PRO A 90 29.93 29.46 15.61
C PRO A 90 28.77 29.45 14.60
N MET A 91 28.43 30.63 14.08
CA MET A 91 27.34 30.86 13.10
C MET A 91 27.49 30.06 11.78
N ASN A 92 26.41 29.37 11.39
CA ASN A 92 26.27 28.58 10.16
C ASN A 92 26.49 29.43 8.88
N ALA A 93 27.21 28.88 7.89
CA ALA A 93 27.71 29.58 6.70
C ALA A 93 26.64 30.36 5.90
N GLN A 94 25.37 29.92 5.93
CA GLN A 94 24.27 30.62 5.27
C GLN A 94 23.85 31.91 6.01
N GLN A 95 23.85 31.91 7.34
CA GLN A 95 23.50 33.08 8.15
C GLN A 95 24.59 34.16 8.07
N ARG A 96 25.87 33.76 8.03
CA ARG A 96 26.99 34.68 7.76
C ARG A 96 26.86 35.40 6.42
N ARG A 97 26.44 34.68 5.36
CA ARG A 97 26.25 35.27 4.03
C ARG A 97 25.06 36.23 3.99
N LEU A 98 23.97 35.91 4.67
CA LEU A 98 22.79 36.77 4.72
C LEU A 98 23.08 38.06 5.50
N LEU A 99 23.75 37.95 6.66
CA LEU A 99 24.19 39.12 7.43
C LEU A 99 25.15 39.99 6.62
N LYS A 100 26.16 39.40 5.95
CA LYS A 100 27.10 40.15 5.11
C LYS A 100 26.41 40.87 3.95
N ARG A 101 25.33 40.29 3.41
CA ARG A 101 24.52 40.91 2.35
C ARG A 101 23.61 42.01 2.90
N GLN A 102 23.10 41.86 4.12
CA GLN A 102 22.28 42.87 4.78
C GLN A 102 23.10 44.04 5.31
N THR A 103 24.30 43.80 5.85
CA THR A 103 25.24 44.86 6.27
C THR A 103 25.74 45.64 5.07
N LYS A 104 26.05 44.96 3.94
CA LYS A 104 26.43 45.64 2.70
C LYS A 104 25.31 46.54 2.15
N ARG A 105 24.04 46.09 2.23
CA ARG A 105 22.86 46.89 1.86
C ARG A 105 22.58 48.05 2.82
N LYS A 106 22.97 47.94 4.09
CA LYS A 106 22.88 49.03 5.06
C LYS A 106 24.03 50.04 4.93
N LEU A 107 25.20 49.61 4.46
CA LEU A 107 26.36 50.46 4.21
C LEU A 107 26.24 51.26 2.90
N GLU A 108 25.60 50.69 1.87
CA GLU A 108 25.37 51.34 0.57
C GLU A 108 24.02 52.06 0.53
N GLY A 109 23.78 53.00 1.44
CA GLY A 109 22.53 53.77 1.56
C GLY A 109 22.11 54.47 0.26
N VAL A 110 21.17 53.88 -0.47
CA VAL A 110 20.49 54.48 -1.63
C VAL A 110 19.01 54.12 -1.57
N GLU A 111 18.16 55.12 -1.33
CA GLU A 111 16.70 55.03 -1.41
C GLU A 111 16.18 55.35 -2.83
N ASP A 112 15.21 54.53 -3.24
CA ASP A 112 14.05 54.74 -4.13
C ASP A 112 14.15 55.51 -5.47
N ALA A 113 13.96 54.75 -6.57
CA ALA A 113 13.10 55.16 -7.71
C ALA A 113 12.68 53.95 -8.59
N LYS A 114 11.38 53.79 -8.85
CA LYS A 114 10.79 52.85 -9.85
C LYS A 114 11.00 53.35 -11.29
N PRO A 115 11.12 52.44 -12.28
CA PRO A 115 10.27 52.54 -13.50
C PRO A 115 9.76 51.15 -13.98
N LEU A 116 8.46 50.96 -14.23
CA LEU A 116 7.65 51.18 -15.44
C LEU A 116 7.50 49.93 -16.36
N GLN A 117 6.23 49.63 -16.68
CA GLN A 117 5.69 48.50 -17.44
C GLN A 117 5.64 48.76 -18.97
N LYS A 118 5.70 47.68 -19.79
CA LYS A 118 4.96 47.42 -21.06
C LYS A 118 5.50 46.13 -21.73
N GLU A 119 4.79 45.22 -22.39
CA GLU A 119 3.37 44.86 -22.48
C GLU A 119 3.21 43.45 -23.13
N LYS A 120 2.37 42.61 -22.52
CA LYS A 120 1.45 41.55 -23.03
C LYS A 120 1.87 40.57 -24.16
N LYS A 121 1.58 39.27 -23.92
CA LYS A 121 0.55 38.53 -24.71
C LYS A 121 -0.16 37.41 -23.91
N ARG A 122 -1.45 37.67 -23.67
CA ARG A 122 -2.64 36.79 -23.58
C ARG A 122 -2.77 35.72 -22.49
N LYS A 123 -3.65 36.03 -21.52
CA LYS A 123 -4.44 35.06 -20.72
C LYS A 123 -5.43 34.30 -21.62
N LYS A 124 -5.56 32.98 -21.39
CA LYS A 124 -6.81 32.25 -21.63
C LYS A 124 -7.13 31.39 -20.40
N GLN A 125 -8.11 31.89 -19.64
CA GLN A 125 -9.08 31.23 -18.77
C GLN A 125 -8.65 29.90 -18.11
N LYS A 126 -8.35 29.95 -16.80
CA LYS A 126 -8.64 28.82 -15.91
C LYS A 126 -10.17 28.80 -15.72
N LYS A 127 -10.81 27.76 -16.24
CA LYS A 127 -12.07 27.30 -15.67
C LYS A 127 -11.70 26.62 -14.36
N ASP A 128 -12.19 27.18 -13.27
CA ASP A 128 -12.31 26.46 -12.01
C ASP A 128 -13.44 25.44 -12.22
N GLU A 129 -13.07 24.28 -12.77
CA GLU A 129 -13.87 23.06 -12.63
C GLU A 129 -13.48 22.46 -11.28
N ASP A 130 -14.47 22.30 -10.42
CA ASP A 130 -14.44 21.47 -9.22
C ASP A 130 -13.90 20.07 -9.59
N ASN A 131 -12.58 19.92 -9.60
CA ASN A 131 -11.95 18.62 -9.57
C ASN A 131 -11.89 18.21 -8.11
N ASP A 132 -12.95 17.53 -7.70
CA ASP A 132 -12.90 16.55 -6.62
C ASP A 132 -11.52 15.90 -6.61
N VAL A 133 -10.90 15.88 -5.43
CA VAL A 133 -9.65 15.16 -5.15
C VAL A 133 -9.95 13.65 -5.16
N HIS A 134 -10.47 13.13 -6.28
CA HIS A 134 -10.32 11.74 -6.63
C HIS A 134 -8.85 11.57 -6.98
N LYS A 135 -8.06 11.21 -5.97
CA LYS A 135 -6.75 10.57 -6.11
C LYS A 135 -6.86 9.60 -7.29
N SER A 136 -6.40 10.00 -8.48
CA SER A 136 -6.65 9.24 -9.70
C SER A 136 -6.09 7.85 -9.47
N ILE A 137 -6.99 6.88 -9.32
CA ILE A 137 -6.59 5.50 -9.10
C ILE A 137 -5.80 5.16 -10.35
N HIS A 138 -4.51 4.92 -10.19
CA HIS A 138 -3.66 4.55 -11.30
C HIS A 138 -4.09 3.16 -11.74
N LEU A 139 -4.93 3.11 -12.77
CA LEU A 139 -5.46 1.89 -13.37
C LEU A 139 -4.44 1.26 -14.32
N THR A 140 -3.18 1.19 -13.87
CA THR A 140 -2.08 0.62 -14.66
C THR A 140 -1.46 -0.53 -13.89
N LEU A 141 -1.34 -1.66 -14.57
CA LEU A 141 -0.75 -2.90 -14.08
C LEU A 141 0.58 -3.12 -14.77
N PHE A 142 1.52 -3.68 -14.01
CA PHE A 142 2.75 -4.23 -14.53
C PHE A 142 2.56 -5.75 -14.70
N VAL A 143 2.87 -6.26 -15.89
CA VAL A 143 2.91 -7.69 -16.16
C VAL A 143 4.36 -8.07 -16.45
N GLY A 144 4.91 -8.94 -15.62
CA GLY A 144 6.25 -9.48 -15.73
C GLY A 144 6.25 -10.99 -15.99
N GLN A 145 7.45 -11.52 -16.23
CA GLN A 145 7.70 -12.94 -16.46
C GLN A 145 6.94 -13.52 -17.68
N LEU A 146 6.63 -12.66 -18.66
CA LEU A 146 6.01 -13.11 -19.90
C LEU A 146 7.02 -13.91 -20.74
N PRO A 147 6.59 -14.98 -21.44
CA PRO A 147 7.45 -15.70 -22.36
C PRO A 147 7.89 -14.77 -23.50
N PHE A 148 9.13 -14.92 -23.97
CA PHE A 148 9.67 -14.07 -25.04
C PHE A 148 8.94 -14.24 -26.39
N ARG A 149 8.21 -15.34 -26.56
CA ARG A 149 7.37 -15.64 -27.72
C ARG A 149 5.93 -15.11 -27.58
N ALA A 150 5.59 -14.51 -26.43
CA ALA A 150 4.26 -13.93 -26.22
C ALA A 150 3.99 -12.82 -27.23
N THR A 151 2.83 -12.90 -27.89
CA THR A 151 2.32 -11.84 -28.76
C THR A 151 1.27 -11.01 -28.02
N GLU A 152 1.00 -9.80 -28.51
CA GLU A 152 -0.07 -8.94 -27.98
C GLU A 152 -1.42 -9.66 -28.00
N GLY A 153 -1.74 -10.40 -29.07
CA GLY A 153 -2.99 -11.15 -29.17
C GLY A 153 -3.14 -12.22 -28.09
N MET A 154 -2.06 -12.92 -27.73
CA MET A 154 -2.09 -13.90 -26.64
C MET A 154 -2.34 -13.25 -25.28
N ILE A 155 -1.66 -12.14 -25.01
CA ILE A 155 -1.85 -11.38 -23.76
C ILE A 155 -3.29 -10.85 -23.69
N ARG A 156 -3.81 -10.30 -24.80
CA ARG A 156 -5.17 -9.76 -24.86
C ARG A 156 -6.24 -10.84 -24.63
N LYS A 157 -6.04 -12.04 -25.19
CA LYS A 157 -6.91 -13.21 -24.93
C LYS A 157 -6.87 -13.62 -23.46
N HIS A 158 -5.68 -13.67 -22.87
CA HIS A 158 -5.50 -14.04 -21.46
C HIS A 158 -6.20 -13.10 -20.49
N PHE A 159 -6.19 -11.80 -20.79
CA PHE A 159 -6.84 -10.76 -19.99
C PHE A 159 -8.22 -10.36 -20.50
N ALA A 160 -8.87 -11.17 -21.37
CA ALA A 160 -10.16 -10.81 -21.98
C ALA A 160 -11.27 -10.52 -20.94
N GLU A 161 -11.23 -11.18 -19.78
CA GLU A 161 -12.17 -10.96 -18.67
C GLU A 161 -12.05 -9.56 -18.06
N ALA A 162 -10.88 -8.93 -18.12
CA ALA A 162 -10.69 -7.55 -17.68
C ALA A 162 -11.19 -6.52 -18.71
N GLY A 163 -11.73 -6.95 -19.86
CA GLY A 163 -12.40 -6.10 -20.83
C GLY A 163 -11.44 -5.28 -21.69
N ASP A 164 -11.78 -4.00 -21.89
CA ASP A 164 -11.03 -3.10 -22.77
C ASP A 164 -9.69 -2.68 -22.15
N ILE A 165 -8.62 -3.28 -22.68
CA ILE A 165 -7.25 -3.09 -22.22
C ILE A 165 -6.41 -2.40 -23.30
N LYS A 166 -5.60 -1.44 -22.87
CA LYS A 166 -4.50 -0.88 -23.66
C LYS A 166 -3.17 -1.50 -23.21
N LEU A 167 -2.51 -2.17 -24.14
CA LEU A 167 -1.25 -2.87 -23.88
C LEU A 167 -0.05 -2.01 -24.31
N ARG A 168 1.00 -2.00 -23.49
CA ARG A 168 2.32 -1.45 -23.83
C ARG A 168 3.40 -2.48 -23.54
N MET A 169 3.87 -3.18 -24.58
CA MET A 169 4.94 -4.15 -24.45
C MET A 169 6.31 -3.44 -24.37
N LEU A 170 7.17 -3.86 -23.44
CA LEU A 170 8.52 -3.34 -23.32
C LEU A 170 9.47 -4.14 -24.22
N THR A 171 10.01 -3.46 -25.23
CA THR A 171 11.06 -3.98 -26.11
C THR A 171 12.40 -3.33 -25.77
N ASP A 172 13.48 -4.09 -25.93
CA ASP A 172 14.82 -3.53 -25.82
C ASP A 172 15.10 -2.57 -26.99
N LYS A 173 15.76 -1.44 -26.71
CA LYS A 173 16.02 -0.40 -27.70
C LYS A 173 17.09 -0.81 -28.71
N LYS A 174 18.05 -1.65 -28.31
CA LYS A 174 19.15 -2.10 -29.16
C LYS A 174 18.74 -3.28 -30.04
N THR A 175 18.18 -4.32 -29.41
CA THR A 175 17.85 -5.56 -30.11
C THR A 175 16.43 -5.59 -30.69
N LYS A 176 15.56 -4.64 -30.34
CA LYS A 176 14.11 -4.64 -30.63
C LYS A 176 13.37 -5.91 -30.17
N LYS A 177 14.03 -6.78 -29.40
CA LYS A 177 13.43 -8.01 -28.87
C LYS A 177 12.54 -7.69 -27.68
N PHE A 178 11.49 -8.50 -27.51
CA PHE A 178 10.60 -8.40 -26.37
C PHE A 178 11.31 -8.77 -25.06
N LYS A 179 11.18 -7.93 -24.04
CA LYS A 179 11.87 -8.11 -22.75
C LYS A 179 11.15 -9.08 -21.81
N GLY A 180 9.95 -9.56 -22.16
CA GLY A 180 9.13 -10.37 -21.24
C GLY A 180 8.37 -9.53 -20.20
N THR A 181 8.22 -8.22 -20.44
CA THR A 181 7.47 -7.33 -19.56
C THR A 181 6.52 -6.43 -20.36
N ALA A 182 5.35 -6.14 -19.81
CA ALA A 182 4.35 -5.27 -20.41
C ALA A 182 3.65 -4.42 -19.34
N PHE A 183 3.09 -3.29 -19.76
CA PHE A 183 2.17 -2.50 -18.97
C PHE A 183 0.77 -2.61 -19.56
N ILE A 184 -0.20 -2.79 -18.69
CA ILE A 184 -1.63 -2.87 -19.02
C ILE A 184 -2.30 -1.66 -18.39
N GLU A 185 -2.95 -0.83 -19.22
CA GLU A 185 -3.78 0.27 -18.76
C GLU A 185 -5.25 -0.12 -18.94
N VAL A 186 -6.01 -0.06 -17.85
CA VAL A 186 -7.44 -0.40 -17.81
C VAL A 186 -8.25 0.86 -17.48
N LYS A 187 -9.52 0.87 -17.87
CA LYS A 187 -10.42 2.01 -17.61
C LYS A 187 -11.27 1.86 -16.35
N ASP A 188 -11.51 0.63 -15.92
CA ASP A 188 -12.42 0.33 -14.82
C ASP A 188 -11.68 -0.29 -13.61
N SER A 189 -12.17 0.01 -12.40
CA SER A 189 -11.70 -0.60 -11.16
C SER A 189 -12.02 -2.09 -11.11
N LYS A 190 -13.17 -2.51 -11.68
CA LYS A 190 -13.51 -3.94 -11.78
C LYS A 190 -12.54 -4.70 -12.70
N ALA A 191 -12.20 -4.09 -13.84
CA ALA A 191 -11.18 -4.61 -14.75
C ALA A 191 -9.81 -4.75 -14.07
N LEU A 192 -9.44 -3.79 -13.20
CA LEU A 192 -8.21 -3.86 -12.42
C LEU A 192 -8.21 -5.08 -11.48
N GLY A 193 -9.30 -5.32 -10.76
CA GLY A 193 -9.44 -6.47 -9.86
C GLY A 193 -9.44 -7.82 -10.60
N ALA A 194 -10.09 -7.88 -11.77
CA ALA A 194 -10.08 -9.06 -12.63
C ALA A 194 -8.66 -9.38 -13.14
N ALA A 195 -7.93 -8.37 -13.62
CA ALA A 195 -6.56 -8.56 -14.08
C ALA A 195 -5.60 -8.93 -12.94
N LEU A 196 -5.76 -8.36 -11.74
CA LEU A 196 -4.99 -8.78 -10.56
C LEU A 196 -5.28 -10.21 -10.13
N SER A 197 -6.51 -10.69 -10.35
CA SER A 197 -6.88 -12.09 -10.06
C SER A 197 -6.18 -13.09 -10.98
N ARG A 198 -5.63 -12.64 -12.11
CA ARG A 198 -4.81 -13.45 -13.04
C ARG A 198 -3.33 -13.50 -12.66
N HIS A 199 -2.95 -13.03 -11.47
CA HIS A 199 -1.60 -13.21 -10.94
C HIS A 199 -1.25 -14.70 -10.80
N HIS A 200 -0.03 -15.09 -11.19
CA HIS A 200 0.49 -16.47 -11.18
C HIS A 200 -0.17 -17.48 -12.12
N THR A 201 -1.05 -17.02 -13.01
CA THR A 201 -1.60 -17.85 -14.08
C THR A 201 -0.53 -18.26 -15.11
N LEU A 202 -0.77 -19.37 -15.81
CA LEU A 202 0.14 -19.90 -16.82
C LEU A 202 -0.10 -19.28 -18.19
N LEU A 203 0.99 -18.89 -18.85
CA LEU A 203 1.01 -18.47 -20.24
C LEU A 203 2.18 -19.17 -20.94
N GLN A 204 1.87 -20.10 -21.87
CA GLN A 204 2.86 -20.91 -22.60
C GLN A 204 3.86 -21.64 -21.69
N GLY A 205 3.36 -22.28 -20.62
CA GLY A 205 4.20 -23.02 -19.67
C GLY A 205 5.04 -22.15 -18.72
N ARG A 206 4.77 -20.83 -18.66
CA ARG A 206 5.40 -19.91 -17.70
C ARG A 206 4.35 -19.18 -16.88
N ARG A 207 4.56 -19.09 -15.58
CA ARG A 207 3.71 -18.31 -14.69
C ARG A 207 4.00 -16.82 -14.83
N ILE A 208 2.95 -16.03 -15.00
CA ILE A 208 3.05 -14.58 -15.17
C ILE A 208 2.90 -13.86 -13.82
N ASN A 209 3.59 -12.73 -13.67
CA ASN A 209 3.45 -11.88 -12.49
C ASN A 209 2.67 -10.61 -12.86
N VAL A 210 1.50 -10.42 -12.25
CA VAL A 210 0.67 -9.20 -12.42
C VAL A 210 0.71 -8.36 -11.14
N GLU A 211 1.27 -7.16 -11.19
CA GLU A 211 1.46 -6.29 -10.02
C GLU A 211 0.89 -4.88 -10.26
N LEU A 212 0.49 -4.20 -9.19
CA LEU A 212 0.14 -2.79 -9.25
C LEU A 212 1.38 -1.92 -9.49
N THR A 213 1.29 -0.97 -10.43
CA THR A 213 2.41 -0.05 -10.67
C THR A 213 2.40 1.13 -9.70
N ALA A 214 3.58 1.60 -9.32
CA ALA A 214 3.73 2.90 -8.68
C ALA A 214 4.05 3.96 -9.76
N SER A 215 3.26 5.02 -9.85
CA SER A 215 3.62 6.20 -10.66
C SER A 215 4.60 7.09 -9.89
N GLY A 216 5.56 7.70 -10.61
CA GLY A 216 6.54 8.62 -10.06
C GLY A 216 7.82 7.95 -9.52
N GLY A 217 8.95 8.63 -9.70
CA GLY A 217 10.28 8.16 -9.31
C GLY A 217 10.94 7.25 -10.36
N GLY A 218 12.20 7.52 -10.70
CA GLY A 218 12.97 6.65 -11.59
C GLY A 218 13.20 5.25 -11.01
N ASN A 219 13.70 4.31 -11.82
CA ASN A 219 13.91 2.90 -11.43
C ASN A 219 14.82 2.70 -10.20
N LYS A 220 15.62 3.71 -9.84
CA LYS A 220 16.52 3.70 -8.68
C LYS A 220 15.95 4.37 -7.43
N SER A 221 14.74 4.92 -7.50
CA SER A 221 14.12 5.62 -6.37
C SER A 221 13.74 4.62 -5.28
N GLU A 222 14.28 4.83 -4.08
CA GLU A 222 13.98 4.02 -2.89
C GLU A 222 12.50 4.14 -2.49
N ASN A 223 11.95 5.37 -2.50
CA ASN A 223 10.52 5.61 -2.21
C ASN A 223 9.59 4.80 -3.14
N ARG A 224 9.97 4.65 -4.41
CA ARG A 224 9.22 3.84 -5.38
C ARG A 224 9.30 2.35 -5.02
N ARG A 225 10.48 1.85 -4.66
CA ARG A 225 10.68 0.45 -4.25
C ARG A 225 9.85 0.12 -3.03
N ASN A 226 9.95 0.94 -1.97
CA ASN A 226 9.17 0.76 -0.75
C ASN A 226 7.66 0.77 -1.02
N LYS A 227 7.19 1.63 -1.93
CA LYS A 227 5.77 1.66 -2.34
C LYS A 227 5.36 0.39 -3.08
N ILE A 228 6.20 -0.11 -3.99
CA ILE A 228 5.95 -1.37 -4.71
C ILE A 228 5.95 -2.55 -3.75
N ASP A 229 6.90 -2.62 -2.82
CA ASP A 229 6.96 -3.69 -1.82
C ASP A 229 5.75 -3.70 -0.90
N LEU A 230 5.25 -2.52 -0.51
CA LEU A 230 4.00 -2.39 0.23
C LEU A 230 2.79 -2.84 -0.59
N LEU A 231 2.74 -2.55 -1.89
CA LEU A 231 1.68 -3.02 -2.79
C LEU A 231 1.72 -4.54 -2.96
N ARG A 232 2.91 -5.13 -3.10
CA ARG A 232 3.11 -6.59 -3.16
C ARG A 232 2.68 -7.26 -1.87
N LYS A 233 3.05 -6.70 -0.71
CA LYS A 233 2.62 -7.23 0.59
C LYS A 233 1.10 -7.21 0.74
N LYS A 234 0.45 -6.12 0.31
CA LYS A 234 -1.02 -6.03 0.27
C LYS A 234 -1.65 -7.04 -0.67
N GLN A 235 -1.08 -7.24 -1.85
CA GLN A 235 -1.57 -8.21 -2.82
C GLN A 235 -1.45 -9.64 -2.28
N SER A 236 -0.29 -9.98 -1.71
CA SER A 236 -0.06 -11.28 -1.06
C SER A 236 -1.02 -11.51 0.11
N SER A 237 -1.25 -10.50 0.97
CA SER A 237 -2.23 -10.66 2.06
C SER A 237 -3.65 -10.90 1.55
N VAL A 238 -4.07 -10.22 0.48
CA VAL A 238 -5.38 -10.44 -0.16
C VAL A 238 -5.47 -11.85 -0.72
N GLN A 239 -4.40 -12.36 -1.36
CA GLN A 239 -4.36 -13.71 -1.91
C GLN A 239 -4.43 -14.77 -0.82
N VAL A 240 -3.72 -14.58 0.30
CA VAL A 240 -3.80 -15.47 1.48
C VAL A 240 -5.21 -15.46 2.06
N THR A 241 -5.85 -14.29 2.24
CA THR A 241 -7.24 -14.22 2.73
C THR A 241 -8.20 -14.92 1.78
N LYS A 242 -8.06 -14.73 0.46
CA LYS A 242 -8.87 -15.42 -0.56
C LYS A 242 -8.69 -16.93 -0.50
N THR A 243 -7.46 -17.38 -0.31
CA THR A 243 -7.11 -18.80 -0.20
C THR A 243 -7.70 -19.42 1.07
N LYS A 244 -7.59 -18.73 2.22
CA LYS A 244 -8.23 -19.16 3.47
C LYS A 244 -9.75 -19.28 3.33
N ALA A 245 -10.39 -18.29 2.70
CA ALA A 245 -11.83 -18.32 2.44
C ALA A 245 -12.23 -19.48 1.49
N LEU A 246 -11.39 -19.78 0.49
CA LEU A 246 -11.59 -20.93 -0.40
C LEU A 246 -11.52 -22.24 0.39
N ILE A 247 -10.48 -22.43 1.20
CA ILE A 247 -10.32 -23.63 2.04
C ILE A 247 -11.50 -23.78 3.00
N GLN A 248 -11.90 -22.71 3.68
CA GLN A 248 -13.03 -22.75 4.61
C GLN A 248 -14.33 -23.21 3.93
N LYS A 249 -14.60 -22.73 2.72
CA LYS A 249 -15.76 -23.19 1.92
C LYS A 249 -15.68 -24.68 1.58
N HIS A 250 -14.47 -25.21 1.36
CA HIS A 250 -14.23 -26.64 1.13
C HIS A 250 -14.18 -27.47 2.43
N ILE A 251 -14.18 -26.84 3.61
CA ILE A 251 -14.33 -27.54 4.90
C ILE A 251 -15.82 -27.60 5.28
N ASP A 252 -16.54 -26.49 5.11
CA ASP A 252 -17.95 -26.37 5.55
C ASP A 252 -18.94 -27.01 4.56
N GLY A 253 -18.50 -27.32 3.33
CA GLY A 253 -19.38 -27.88 2.30
C GLY A 253 -19.67 -29.36 2.55
N PRO A 254 -20.95 -29.79 2.49
CA PRO A 254 -21.36 -31.15 2.85
C PRO A 254 -20.83 -32.25 1.92
N GLU A 255 -20.33 -31.90 0.73
CA GLU A 255 -19.74 -32.82 -0.24
C GLU A 255 -18.22 -33.01 -0.06
N TYR A 256 -17.57 -32.18 0.76
CA TYR A 256 -16.12 -32.17 0.88
C TYR A 256 -15.64 -32.96 2.11
N LYS A 257 -14.56 -33.74 1.91
CA LYS A 257 -13.99 -34.62 2.94
C LYS A 257 -12.88 -33.95 3.75
N LEU A 258 -12.49 -32.74 3.37
CA LEU A 258 -11.44 -31.96 4.02
C LEU A 258 -11.96 -31.41 5.35
N LYS A 259 -11.23 -31.69 6.44
CA LYS A 259 -11.52 -31.11 7.74
C LYS A 259 -10.55 -29.99 8.08
N GLN A 260 -10.90 -29.14 9.04
CA GLN A 260 -10.01 -28.10 9.54
C GLN A 260 -8.71 -28.66 10.13
N GLU A 261 -8.77 -29.86 10.75
CA GLU A 261 -7.60 -30.57 11.26
C GLU A 261 -6.63 -31.02 10.17
N ASP A 262 -7.09 -31.16 8.92
CA ASP A 262 -6.29 -31.62 7.79
C ASP A 262 -5.50 -30.48 7.12
N VAL A 263 -5.74 -29.22 7.52
CA VAL A 263 -5.13 -28.03 6.92
C VAL A 263 -4.06 -27.44 7.85
N ASP A 264 -2.84 -27.28 7.32
CA ASP A 264 -1.72 -26.59 7.99
C ASP A 264 -1.46 -25.21 7.38
N ASP A 265 -0.83 -24.29 8.12
CA ASP A 265 -0.38 -22.98 7.60
C ASP A 265 0.50 -23.11 6.35
N ARG A 266 1.34 -24.15 6.31
CA ARG A 266 2.19 -24.45 5.14
C ARG A 266 1.38 -24.72 3.87
N MET A 267 0.19 -25.33 4.00
CA MET A 267 -0.69 -25.57 2.86
C MET A 267 -1.33 -24.27 2.38
N ILE A 268 -1.70 -23.40 3.32
CA ILE A 268 -2.28 -22.09 3.01
C ILE A 268 -1.25 -21.24 2.25
N ASP A 269 -0.01 -21.19 2.74
CA ASP A 269 1.09 -20.49 2.05
C ASP A 269 1.32 -21.06 0.65
N PHE A 270 1.29 -22.38 0.53
CA PHE A 270 1.50 -23.06 -0.74
C PHE A 270 0.36 -22.83 -1.73
N LEU A 271 -0.90 -22.90 -1.28
CA LEU A 271 -2.08 -22.59 -2.09
C LEU A 271 -2.11 -21.10 -2.49
N SER A 272 -1.61 -20.20 -1.64
CA SER A 272 -1.51 -18.77 -1.95
C SER A 272 -0.54 -18.47 -3.10
N TRP A 273 0.36 -19.40 -3.44
CA TRP A 273 1.29 -19.26 -4.55
C TRP A 273 0.65 -19.55 -5.91
N PHE A 274 -0.49 -20.24 -5.93
CA PHE A 274 -1.26 -20.49 -7.14
C PHE A 274 -2.30 -19.41 -7.37
N ASP A 275 -2.80 -19.37 -8.61
CA ASP A 275 -4.03 -18.65 -8.92
C ASP A 275 -5.25 -19.37 -8.32
N TYR A 276 -6.37 -18.66 -8.28
CA TYR A 276 -7.59 -19.14 -7.63
C TYR A 276 -8.13 -20.43 -8.26
N GLU A 277 -8.01 -20.58 -9.57
CA GLU A 277 -8.55 -21.72 -10.31
C GLU A 277 -7.72 -22.99 -10.05
N THR A 278 -6.39 -22.88 -10.16
CA THR A 278 -5.49 -24.00 -9.83
C THR A 278 -5.58 -24.41 -8.36
N ALA A 279 -5.70 -23.45 -7.44
CA ALA A 279 -5.90 -23.74 -6.01
C ALA A 279 -7.20 -24.53 -5.75
N LYS A 280 -8.28 -24.18 -6.47
CA LYS A 280 -9.55 -24.90 -6.41
C LYS A 280 -9.40 -26.32 -6.97
N ASN A 281 -8.77 -26.48 -8.13
CA ASN A 281 -8.54 -27.80 -8.73
C ASN A 281 -7.73 -28.72 -7.81
N ALA A 282 -6.72 -28.19 -7.12
CA ALA A 282 -5.94 -28.96 -6.15
C ALA A 282 -6.76 -29.42 -4.94
N LEU A 283 -7.70 -28.59 -4.46
CA LEU A 283 -8.65 -28.98 -3.41
C LEU A 283 -9.64 -30.03 -3.90
N ASP A 284 -10.13 -29.91 -5.14
CA ASP A 284 -11.03 -30.88 -5.76
C ASP A 284 -10.34 -32.23 -5.97
N GLU A 285 -9.07 -32.25 -6.38
CA GLU A 285 -8.28 -33.48 -6.50
C GLU A 285 -8.07 -34.15 -5.14
N TYR A 286 -7.80 -33.37 -4.09
CA TYR A 286 -7.74 -33.90 -2.73
C TYR A 286 -9.07 -34.58 -2.35
N ASN A 287 -10.20 -33.92 -2.58
CA ASN A 287 -11.52 -34.48 -2.26
C ASN A 287 -11.83 -35.77 -3.04
N ARG A 288 -11.37 -35.86 -4.30
CA ARG A 288 -11.50 -37.06 -5.13
C ARG A 288 -10.63 -38.22 -4.63
N CYS A 289 -9.39 -37.94 -4.24
CA CYS A 289 -8.40 -38.96 -3.90
C CYS A 289 -8.43 -39.39 -2.42
N VAL A 290 -8.99 -38.57 -1.53
CA VAL A 290 -9.03 -38.87 -0.10
C VAL A 290 -9.98 -40.02 0.19
N SER A 291 -9.38 -41.09 0.68
CA SER A 291 -10.02 -42.29 1.19
C SER A 291 -9.71 -42.46 2.68
N ASP A 292 -10.55 -43.18 3.41
CA ASP A 292 -10.37 -43.39 4.86
C ASP A 292 -9.10 -44.17 5.24
N ARG A 293 -8.41 -44.77 4.25
CA ARG A 293 -7.11 -45.45 4.43
C ARG A 293 -5.92 -44.49 4.59
N VAL A 294 -6.09 -43.18 4.39
CA VAL A 294 -4.98 -42.22 4.48
C VAL A 294 -4.74 -41.83 5.94
N ASN A 295 -3.69 -42.40 6.55
CA ASN A 295 -3.32 -42.12 7.94
C ASN A 295 -2.82 -40.68 8.15
N ASN A 296 -2.03 -40.14 7.21
CA ASN A 296 -1.51 -38.76 7.29
C ASN A 296 -2.07 -37.90 6.15
N ARG A 297 -3.30 -37.41 6.38
CA ARG A 297 -4.03 -36.55 5.44
C ARG A 297 -3.27 -35.27 5.12
N LYS A 298 -2.54 -34.72 6.11
CA LYS A 298 -1.72 -33.51 5.93
C LYS A 298 -0.59 -33.73 4.92
N ALA A 299 0.19 -34.79 5.12
CA ALA A 299 1.29 -35.12 4.22
C ALA A 299 0.80 -35.50 2.83
N PHE A 300 -0.34 -36.20 2.75
CA PHE A 300 -0.98 -36.56 1.49
C PHE A 300 -1.39 -35.32 0.69
N PHE A 301 -2.08 -34.36 1.32
CA PHE A 301 -2.48 -33.13 0.64
C PHE A 301 -1.26 -32.30 0.21
N MET A 302 -0.24 -32.18 1.07
CA MET A 302 1.03 -31.55 0.69
C MET A 302 1.70 -32.24 -0.50
N GLY A 303 1.56 -33.56 -0.63
CA GLY A 303 2.04 -34.33 -1.79
C GLY A 303 1.34 -33.94 -3.08
N ILE A 304 0.01 -33.84 -3.05
CA ILE A 304 -0.81 -33.36 -4.18
C ILE A 304 -0.36 -31.95 -4.55
N LEU A 305 -0.30 -31.03 -3.59
CA LEU A 305 0.11 -29.65 -3.82
C LEU A 305 1.51 -29.56 -4.47
N LYS A 306 2.49 -30.34 -3.99
CA LYS A 306 3.83 -30.38 -4.60
C LYS A 306 3.81 -30.84 -6.06
N ARG A 307 2.92 -31.77 -6.42
CA ARG A 307 2.71 -32.21 -7.81
C ARG A 307 2.16 -31.06 -8.66
N PHE A 308 1.11 -30.37 -8.19
CA PHE A 308 0.58 -29.18 -8.86
C PHE A 308 1.64 -28.07 -9.04
N ARG A 309 2.62 -27.93 -8.15
CA ARG A 309 3.71 -26.96 -8.38
C ARG A 309 4.57 -27.30 -9.61
N GLN A 310 4.72 -28.58 -9.91
CA GLN A 310 5.56 -29.06 -11.01
C GLN A 310 4.78 -29.19 -12.32
N THR A 311 3.54 -29.68 -12.25
CA THR A 311 2.71 -29.99 -13.41
C THR A 311 1.52 -29.05 -13.58
N ASP A 312 1.25 -28.19 -12.60
CA ASP A 312 0.13 -27.24 -12.60
C ASP A 312 -1.26 -27.88 -12.81
N GLY A 313 -1.37 -29.18 -12.52
CA GLY A 313 -2.61 -29.94 -12.69
C GLY A 313 -2.82 -30.53 -14.09
N GLU A 314 -1.82 -30.42 -14.97
CA GLU A 314 -1.76 -31.24 -16.19
C GLU A 314 -1.19 -32.62 -15.80
N GLU A 315 -1.95 -33.69 -16.05
CA GLU A 315 -1.52 -35.09 -15.90
C GLU A 315 -0.58 -35.53 -17.02
#